data_AF-A0A3M7S9I1-F1
#
_entry.id   AF-A0A3M7S9I1-F1
#
_cell.length_a   1.000
_cell.length_b   1.000
_cell.length_c   1.000
_cell.angle_alpha   90.00
_cell.angle_beta   90.00
_cell.angle_gamma   90.00
#
_symmetry.space_group_name_H-M   'P 1'
#
loop_
_entity.id
_entity.type
_entity.pdbx_description
1 polymer ?
#
loop_
_entity_poly.entity_id
_entity_poly.type
_entity_poly.pdbx_seq_one_letter_code
_entity_poly.pdbx_strand_id
1 'polypeptide(L)' 'MKEARIPKRALQWTPQGRRMVERPAVTWRSTIRKELIEMGMTCGEARAKAKDRLEWKSEVMSLCSTRSEKGKKKKF' A
#
# COMPACT_ATOMS: atom_id res chain seq x y z
N MET A 1 45.58 12.55 -20.27
CA MET A 1 44.51 12.23 -19.30
C MET A 1 43.83 10.96 -19.77
N LYS A 2 43.78 9.90 -18.95
CA LYS A 2 43.11 8.64 -19.32
C LYS A 2 41.61 8.81 -19.06
N GLU A 3 40.82 8.90 -20.11
CA GLU A 3 39.36 8.84 -19.99
C GLU A 3 38.96 7.42 -19.61
N ALA A 4 38.57 7.23 -18.34
CA ALA A 4 37.94 5.99 -17.90
C ALA A 4 36.56 5.89 -18.57
N ARG A 5 36.48 5.08 -19.64
CA ARG A 5 35.21 4.76 -20.31
C ARG A 5 34.30 4.04 -19.32
N ILE A 6 33.36 4.77 -18.71
CA ILE A 6 32.33 4.19 -17.84
C ILE A 6 31.48 3.23 -18.69
N PRO A 7 31.44 1.92 -18.39
CA PRO A 7 30.61 1.00 -19.15
C PRO A 7 29.13 1.36 -18.93
N LYS A 8 28.36 1.54 -20.02
CA LYS A 8 26.92 1.84 -20.04
C LYS A 8 26.02 0.69 -19.51
N ARG A 9 26.53 -0.15 -18.61
CA ARG A 9 25.88 -1.41 -18.19
C ARG A 9 24.93 -1.28 -16.99
N ALA A 10 24.63 -0.08 -16.52
CA ALA A 10 23.71 0.14 -15.39
C ALA A 10 22.43 0.89 -15.77
N LEU A 11 21.96 0.82 -17.04
CA LEU A 11 20.71 1.46 -17.43
C LEU A 11 19.45 0.67 -17.02
N GLN A 12 19.58 -0.63 -16.73
CA GLN A 12 18.45 -1.47 -16.31
C GLN A 12 18.56 -1.84 -14.84
N TRP A 13 17.56 -1.41 -14.08
CA TRP A 13 17.29 -1.91 -12.74
C TRP A 13 17.04 -3.43 -12.82
N THR A 14 18.07 -4.19 -12.48
CA THR A 14 18.02 -5.66 -12.44
C THR A 14 17.96 -6.04 -10.96
N PRO A 15 16.78 -6.25 -10.37
CA PRO A 15 16.67 -6.59 -8.97
C PRO A 15 17.41 -7.91 -8.74
N GLN A 16 18.44 -7.90 -7.88
CA GLN A 16 19.17 -9.11 -7.51
C GLN A 16 18.24 -10.04 -6.72
N GLY A 17 18.03 -11.26 -7.20
CA GLY A 17 17.33 -12.33 -6.51
C GLY A 17 16.16 -12.95 -7.28
N ARG A 18 15.77 -14.19 -6.92
CA ARG A 18 14.52 -14.79 -7.37
C ARG A 18 13.37 -14.08 -6.67
N ARG A 19 12.48 -13.45 -7.43
CA ARG A 19 11.17 -13.06 -6.91
C ARG A 19 10.38 -14.34 -6.60
N MET A 20 9.74 -14.41 -5.44
CA MET A 20 8.67 -15.38 -5.21
C MET A 20 7.60 -15.12 -6.27
N VAL A 21 7.45 -16.03 -7.23
CA VAL A 21 6.35 -16.03 -8.22
C VAL A 21 5.11 -16.59 -7.54
N GLU A 22 4.84 -16.11 -6.33
CA GLU A 22 3.65 -16.52 -5.61
C GLU A 22 2.54 -15.51 -5.90
N ARG A 23 1.34 -16.04 -6.02
CA ARG A 23 0.15 -15.22 -6.11
C ARG A 23 0.04 -14.44 -4.79
N PRO A 24 -0.13 -13.11 -4.81
CA PRO A 24 -0.39 -12.34 -3.61
C PRO A 24 -1.56 -12.98 -2.86
N ALA A 25 -1.31 -13.46 -1.63
CA ALA A 25 -2.32 -14.11 -0.80
C ALA A 25 -3.52 -13.19 -0.53
N VAL A 26 -3.27 -11.87 -0.57
CA VAL A 26 -4.28 -10.83 -0.43
C VAL A 26 -4.33 -9.98 -1.70
N THR A 27 -5.54 -9.77 -2.19
CA THR A 27 -5.79 -8.80 -3.26
C THR A 27 -6.12 -7.44 -2.66
N TRP A 28 -5.79 -6.36 -3.38
CA TRP A 28 -6.20 -4.99 -3.03
C TRP A 28 -7.71 -4.87 -2.76
N ARG A 29 -8.52 -5.62 -3.51
CA ARG A 29 -9.98 -5.67 -3.30
C ARG A 29 -10.34 -6.30 -1.96
N SER A 30 -9.63 -7.35 -1.55
CA SER A 30 -9.83 -8.00 -0.25
C SER A 30 -9.39 -7.11 0.91
N THR A 31 -8.31 -6.34 0.76
CA THR A 31 -7.86 -5.40 1.80
C THR A 31 -8.85 -4.25 1.96
N ILE A 32 -9.29 -3.62 0.86
CA ILE A 32 -10.31 -2.57 0.93
C ILE A 32 -11.60 -3.10 1.54
N ARG A 33 -12.09 -4.27 1.14
CA ARG A 33 -13.31 -4.84 1.72
C ARG A 33 -13.19 -5.05 3.23
N LYS A 34 -12.04 -5.52 3.71
CA LYS A 34 -11.80 -5.67 5.16
C LYS A 34 -11.84 -4.34 5.88
N GLU A 35 -11.19 -3.32 5.32
CA GLU A 35 -11.19 -1.96 5.88
C GLU A 35 -12.60 -1.36 5.90
N LEU A 36 -13.38 -1.57 4.84
CA LEU A 36 -14.79 -1.14 4.78
C LEU A 36 -15.68 -1.85 5.81
N ILE A 37 -15.50 -3.16 6.00
CA ILE A 37 -16.22 -3.94 7.02
C ILE A 37 -15.85 -3.45 8.43
N GLU A 38 -14.58 -3.15 8.70
CA GLU A 38 -14.13 -2.59 9.99
C GLU A 38 -14.78 -1.22 10.27
N MET A 39 -15.09 -0.45 9.23
CA MET A 39 -15.84 0.80 9.33
C MET A 39 -17.37 0.64 9.35
N GLY A 40 -17.89 -0.59 9.17
CA GLY A 40 -19.33 -0.82 9.03
C GLY A 40 -19.94 -0.21 7.77
N MET A 41 -19.14 0.05 6.73
CA MET A 41 -19.59 0.70 5.49
C MET A 41 -19.60 -0.26 4.31
N THR A 42 -20.56 -0.09 3.40
CA THR A 42 -20.57 -0.82 2.12
C THR A 42 -19.64 -0.17 1.09
N CYS A 43 -19.24 -0.93 0.06
CA CYS A 43 -18.45 -0.38 -1.05
C CYS A 43 -19.19 0.75 -1.79
N GLY A 44 -20.52 0.76 -1.77
CA GLY A 44 -21.35 1.79 -2.41
C GLY A 44 -21.32 3.09 -1.62
N GLU A 45 -21.52 3.02 -0.31
CA GLU A 45 -21.44 4.16 0.60
C GLU A 45 -20.05 4.80 0.59
N ALA A 46 -18.99 4.00 0.65
CA ALA A 46 -17.63 4.52 0.57
C ALA A 46 -17.33 5.22 -0.75
N ARG A 47 -17.91 4.76 -1.87
CA ARG A 47 -17.81 5.48 -3.15
C ARG A 47 -18.57 6.79 -3.15
N ALA A 48 -19.72 6.86 -2.47
CA ALA A 48 -20.48 8.08 -2.34
C ALA A 48 -19.73 9.11 -1.49
N LYS A 49 -19.18 8.69 -0.34
CA LYS A 49 -18.34 9.53 0.53
C LYS A 49 -17.03 9.93 -0.13
N ALA A 50 -16.40 9.05 -0.90
CA ALA A 50 -15.19 9.37 -1.67
C ALA A 50 -15.37 10.47 -2.73
N LYS A 51 -16.62 10.84 -3.08
CA LYS A 51 -16.87 12.01 -3.92
C LYS A 51 -16.50 13.30 -3.20
N ASP A 52 -16.71 13.36 -1.88
CA ASP A 52 -16.18 14.43 -1.04
C ASP A 52 -14.76 14.06 -0.58
N ARG A 53 -13.79 14.80 -1.12
CA ARG A 53 -12.38 14.52 -0.84
C ARG A 53 -11.97 14.86 0.59
N LEU A 54 -12.61 15.85 1.23
CA LEU A 54 -12.29 16.25 2.60
C LEU A 54 -12.87 15.25 3.60
N GLU A 55 -14.12 14.85 3.39
CA GLU A 55 -14.79 13.83 4.19
C GLU A 55 -14.03 12.50 4.11
N TRP A 56 -13.69 12.05 2.90
CA TRP A 56 -12.90 10.84 2.69
C TRP A 56 -11.54 10.89 3.36
N LYS A 57 -10.83 12.03 3.27
CA LYS A 57 -9.53 12.19 3.91
C LYS A 57 -9.65 12.11 5.42
N SER A 58 -10.68 12.72 6.01
CA SER A 58 -10.94 12.65 7.45
C SER A 58 -11.18 11.21 7.91
N GLU A 59 -12.02 10.47 7.20
CA GLU A 59 -12.31 9.06 7.50
C GLU A 59 -11.07 8.17 7.38
N VAL A 60 -10.29 8.31 6.32
CA VAL A 60 -9.05 7.54 6.12
C VAL A 60 -7.98 7.91 7.16
N MET A 61 -7.89 9.17 7.58
CA MET A 61 -6.96 9.59 8.63
C MET A 61 -7.33 9.00 10.01
N SER A 62 -8.62 8.91 10.31
CA SER A 62 -9.13 8.21 11.50
C SER A 62 -8.71 6.72 11.48
N LEU A 63 -8.86 6.06 10.32
CA LEU A 63 -8.39 4.69 10.12
C LEU A 63 -6.88 4.51 10.28
N CYS A 64 -6.08 5.38 9.67
CA CYS A 64 -4.62 5.31 9.78
C CYS A 64 -4.14 5.50 11.22
N SER A 65 -4.81 6.35 12.00
CA SER A 65 -4.46 6.60 13.41
C SER A 65 -4.70 5.37 14.29
N THR A 66 -5.87 4.73 14.16
CA THR A 66 -6.20 3.49 14.89
C THR A 66 -5.29 2.31 14.53
N ARG A 67 -4.79 2.27 13.28
CA ARG A 67 -3.86 1.24 12.81
C ARG A 67 -2.44 1.38 13.38
N SER A 68 -2.00 2.61 13.65
CA SER A 68 -0.67 2.89 14.22
C SER A 68 -0.50 2.30 15.62
N GLU A 69 -1.57 2.26 16.42
CA GLU A 69 -1.56 1.64 17.76
C GLU A 69 -1.49 0.11 17.72
N LYS A 70 -2.21 -0.53 16.78
CA LYS A 70 -2.22 -2.00 16.64
C LYS A 70 -0.87 -2.57 16.18
N GLY A 71 -0.01 -1.78 15.53
CA GLY A 71 1.33 -2.18 15.09
C GLY A 71 2.39 -2.27 16.20
N LYS A 72 2.15 -1.69 17.39
CA LYS A 72 3.12 -1.70 18.50
C LYS A 72 3.14 -3.00 19.32
N LYS A 73 2.22 -3.93 19.07
CA LYS A 73 2.03 -5.15 19.89
C LYS A 73 2.74 -6.40 19.38
N LYS A 74 3.66 -6.27 18.41
CA LYS A 74 4.50 -7.37 17.94
C LYS A 74 5.98 -6.99 18.01
N LYS A 75 6.48 -6.84 19.24
CA LYS A 75 7.89 -7.11 19.54
C LYS A 75 7.95 -8.55 20.05
N PHE A 76 8.52 -9.43 19.25
CA PHE A 76 9.16 -10.65 19.71
C PHE A 76 10.66 -10.36 19.72
#